data_AF-A0A9X3PWA7-F1
#
_entry.id   AF-A0A9X3PWA7-F1
#
_cell.length_a   1.000
_cell.length_b   1.000
_cell.length_c   1.000
_cell.angle_alpha   90.00
_cell.angle_beta   90.00
_cell.angle_gamma   90.00
#
_symmetry.space_group_name_H-M   'P 1'
#
loop_
_entity.id
_entity.type
_entity.pdbx_description
1 polymer ?
#
loop_
_entity_poly.entity_id
_entity_poly.type
_entity_poly.pdbx_seq_one_letter_code
_entity_poly.pdbx_strand_id
1 'polypeptide(L)'
;MPPADEPQKEAWDTPGMVRWCRLLLDSYAQWTGRELLDRVGRPEAHARALFAAPFVVASHGTEDDPMLNYGNRMALELWEMTWAQFTRTPSRLTAEPVNRAERERMLERAGTRGWINDYRGVRISGTGRHFLVEDAIVWNVVDAEGRTHGQAATFSRWTFLPLHD
;
A
#
# COMPACT_ATOMS: atom_id res chain seq x y z
N MET A 1 1.22 24.05 17.68
CA MET A 1 0.11 23.15 17.30
C MET A 1 -0.28 23.49 15.87
N PRO A 2 -0.13 22.59 14.90
CA PRO A 2 -0.86 22.76 13.65
C PRO A 2 -2.37 22.64 13.94
N PRO A 3 -3.23 23.31 13.17
CA PRO A 3 -4.67 23.28 13.41
C PRO A 3 -5.21 21.86 13.21
N ALA A 4 -6.22 21.50 14.00
CA ALA A 4 -6.97 20.26 13.84
C ALA A 4 -7.53 20.20 12.42
N ASP A 5 -7.09 19.19 11.68
CA ASP A 5 -7.55 18.88 10.33
C ASP A 5 -9.07 18.93 10.27
N GLU A 6 -9.61 19.86 9.45
CA GLU A 6 -10.96 19.74 8.95
C GLU A 6 -11.13 18.32 8.37
N PRO A 7 -12.30 17.68 8.53
CA PRO A 7 -12.56 16.41 7.86
C PRO A 7 -12.54 16.68 6.35
N GLN A 8 -11.37 16.49 5.73
CA GLN A 8 -11.19 16.49 4.29
C GLN A 8 -12.25 15.55 3.76
N LYS A 9 -13.17 16.06 2.94
CA LYS A 9 -14.07 15.23 2.13
C LYS A 9 -13.16 14.23 1.40
N GLU A 10 -13.16 13.00 1.89
CA GLU A 10 -11.92 12.24 1.97
C GLU A 10 -11.39 11.92 0.57
N ALA A 11 -10.13 12.23 0.29
CA ALA A 11 -9.53 12.07 -1.04
C ALA A 11 -9.64 10.64 -1.60
N TRP A 12 -9.97 9.67 -0.72
CA TRP A 12 -10.21 8.28 -1.06
C TRP A 12 -11.65 7.95 -1.51
N ASP A 13 -12.64 8.84 -1.36
CA ASP A 13 -14.06 8.61 -1.77
C ASP A 13 -14.38 9.18 -3.16
N THR A 14 -13.36 9.51 -3.94
CA THR A 14 -13.55 9.95 -5.33
C THR A 14 -13.93 8.76 -6.22
N PRO A 15 -14.71 8.95 -7.31
CA PRO A 15 -15.02 7.87 -8.23
C PRO A 15 -13.78 7.18 -8.82
N GLY A 16 -12.69 7.94 -9.00
CA GLY A 16 -11.40 7.40 -9.43
C GLY A 16 -10.81 6.44 -8.40
N MET A 17 -10.82 6.83 -7.12
CA MET A 17 -10.29 5.98 -6.05
C MET A 17 -11.16 4.76 -5.78
N VAL A 18 -12.49 4.90 -5.84
CA VAL A 18 -13.40 3.74 -5.72
C VAL A 18 -13.10 2.70 -6.80
N ARG A 19 -12.83 3.13 -8.04
CA ARG A 19 -12.38 2.23 -9.11
C ARG A 19 -11.00 1.63 -8.82
N TRP A 20 -10.06 2.42 -8.30
CA TRP A 20 -8.74 1.92 -7.92
C TRP A 20 -8.81 0.87 -6.81
N CYS A 21 -9.56 1.12 -5.73
CA CYS A 21 -9.80 0.15 -4.66
C CYS A 21 -10.40 -1.15 -5.21
N ARG A 22 -11.31 -1.06 -6.18
CA ARG A 22 -11.83 -2.26 -6.86
C ARG A 22 -10.72 -3.02 -7.59
N LEU A 23 -9.85 -2.34 -8.35
CA LEU A 23 -8.71 -3.00 -9.01
C LEU A 23 -7.77 -3.67 -8.00
N LEU A 24 -7.45 -3.00 -6.89
CA LEU A 24 -6.63 -3.57 -5.81
C LEU A 24 -7.21 -4.89 -5.30
N LEU A 25 -8.51 -4.88 -5.01
CA LEU A 25 -9.23 -6.02 -4.48
C LEU A 25 -9.39 -7.14 -5.52
N ASP A 26 -9.86 -6.83 -6.72
CA ASP A 26 -10.09 -7.80 -7.81
C ASP A 26 -8.77 -8.50 -8.18
N SER A 27 -7.68 -7.75 -8.36
CA SER A 27 -6.35 -8.32 -8.66
C SER A 27 -5.78 -9.16 -7.52
N TYR A 28 -5.98 -8.76 -6.25
CA TYR A 28 -5.57 -9.58 -5.11
C TYR A 28 -6.27 -10.94 -5.11
N ALA A 29 -7.60 -10.95 -5.33
CA ALA A 29 -8.37 -12.18 -5.38
C ALA A 29 -7.97 -13.07 -6.57
N GLN A 30 -7.68 -12.47 -7.73
CA GLN A 30 -7.18 -13.17 -8.91
C GLN A 30 -5.85 -13.88 -8.64
N TRP A 31 -4.90 -13.20 -8.00
CA TRP A 31 -3.56 -13.76 -7.76
C TRP A 31 -3.51 -14.77 -6.62
N THR A 32 -4.23 -14.50 -5.52
CA THR A 32 -4.12 -15.29 -4.29
C THR A 32 -5.21 -16.36 -4.17
N GLY A 33 -6.27 -16.27 -4.98
CA GLY A 33 -7.48 -17.09 -4.84
C GLY A 33 -8.28 -16.80 -3.56
N ARG A 34 -7.99 -15.69 -2.87
CA ARG A 34 -8.60 -15.31 -1.59
C ARG A 34 -9.06 -13.87 -1.62
N GLU A 35 -10.13 -13.58 -0.91
CA GLU A 35 -10.58 -12.21 -0.69
C GLU A 35 -9.71 -11.49 0.34
N LEU A 36 -9.30 -10.25 0.05
CA LEU A 36 -8.52 -9.44 1.00
C LEU A 36 -9.39 -8.95 2.17
N LEU A 37 -10.67 -8.70 1.90
CA LEU A 37 -11.68 -8.31 2.88
C LEU A 37 -13.06 -8.82 2.43
N ASP A 38 -13.99 -8.90 3.37
CA ASP A 38 -15.37 -9.26 3.05
C ASP A 38 -16.08 -8.11 2.30
N ARG A 39 -16.57 -8.42 1.09
CA ARG A 39 -17.12 -7.42 0.16
C ARG A 39 -18.63 -7.44 0.19
N VAL A 40 -19.20 -6.59 1.05
CA VAL A 40 -20.66 -6.44 1.17
C VAL A 40 -21.10 -5.06 0.65
N GLY A 41 -22.07 -5.06 -0.26
CA GLY A 41 -22.74 -3.86 -0.74
C GLY A 41 -22.15 -3.28 -2.03
N ARG A 42 -22.14 -1.94 -2.12
CA ARG A 42 -21.72 -1.21 -3.32
C ARG A 42 -20.21 -0.95 -3.32
N PRO A 43 -19.57 -0.67 -4.48
CA PRO A 43 -18.14 -0.39 -4.56
C PRO A 43 -17.61 0.67 -3.58
N GLU A 44 -18.40 1.70 -3.28
CA GLU A 44 -18.05 2.73 -2.31
C GLU A 44 -17.97 2.18 -0.88
N ALA A 45 -18.79 1.18 -0.54
CA ALA A 45 -18.70 0.48 0.74
C ALA A 45 -17.43 -0.35 0.83
N HIS A 46 -17.01 -0.99 -0.26
CA HIS A 46 -15.74 -1.73 -0.31
C HIS A 46 -14.53 -0.80 -0.18
N ALA A 47 -14.55 0.36 -0.84
CA ALA A 47 -13.49 1.37 -0.70
C ALA A 47 -13.39 1.89 0.74
N ARG A 48 -14.53 2.17 1.39
CA ARG A 48 -14.58 2.53 2.81
C ARG A 48 -14.03 1.43 3.71
N ALA A 49 -14.42 0.17 3.48
CA ALA A 49 -13.94 -0.97 4.25
C ALA A 49 -12.43 -1.17 4.09
N LEU A 50 -11.91 -1.05 2.87
CA LEU A 50 -10.46 -1.14 2.59
C LEU A 50 -9.69 -0.02 3.29
N PHE A 51 -10.20 1.21 3.25
CA PHE A 51 -9.57 2.35 3.91
C PHE A 51 -9.53 2.18 5.44
N ALA A 52 -10.58 1.61 6.02
CA ALA A 52 -10.70 1.40 7.46
C ALA A 52 -10.08 0.09 7.97
N ALA A 53 -9.58 -0.79 7.08
CA ALA A 53 -9.13 -2.14 7.41
C ALA A 53 -8.03 -2.16 8.50
N PRO A 54 -8.01 -3.18 9.38
CA PRO A 54 -7.08 -3.27 10.51
C PRO A 54 -5.69 -3.80 10.12
N PHE A 55 -5.30 -3.65 8.87
CA PHE A 55 -4.00 -4.05 8.31
C PHE A 55 -3.60 -3.02 7.25
N VAL A 56 -2.32 -2.97 6.90
CA VAL A 56 -1.81 -2.00 5.93
C VAL A 56 -2.18 -2.41 4.52
N VAL A 57 -2.63 -1.44 3.70
CA VAL A 57 -2.67 -1.56 2.24
C VAL A 57 -2.08 -0.30 1.63
N ALA A 58 -1.10 -0.47 0.74
CA ALA A 58 -0.48 0.61 -0.01
C ALA A 58 -0.24 0.21 -1.47
N SER A 59 -0.26 1.17 -2.40
CA SER A 59 0.03 0.92 -3.81
C SER A 59 0.69 2.10 -4.51
N HIS A 60 1.21 1.82 -5.71
CA HIS A 60 1.75 2.81 -6.65
C HIS A 60 1.42 2.41 -8.10
N GLY A 61 1.62 3.33 -9.04
CA GLY A 61 1.41 3.12 -10.46
C GLY A 61 2.59 2.41 -11.15
N THR A 62 2.64 2.53 -12.48
CA THR A 62 3.67 1.95 -13.37
C THR A 62 4.72 2.96 -13.83
N GLU A 63 4.80 4.13 -13.20
CA GLU A 63 5.80 5.14 -13.56
C GLU A 63 7.22 4.64 -13.26
N ASP A 64 8.23 5.15 -13.98
CA ASP A 64 9.63 4.73 -13.82
C ASP A 64 10.16 4.97 -12.40
N ASP A 65 9.76 6.08 -11.75
CA ASP A 65 9.93 6.32 -10.31
C ASP A 65 8.52 6.40 -9.68
N PRO A 66 7.92 5.26 -9.30
CA PRO A 66 6.49 5.20 -9.03
C PRO A 66 6.14 5.91 -7.73
N MET A 67 5.16 6.81 -7.82
CA MET A 67 4.62 7.55 -6.69
C MET A 67 3.56 6.70 -6.00
N LEU A 68 3.54 6.73 -4.67
CA LEU A 68 2.43 6.12 -3.94
C LEU A 68 1.12 6.78 -4.39
N ASN A 69 0.10 5.99 -4.64
CA ASN A 69 -1.19 6.49 -5.13
C ASN A 69 -2.35 6.13 -4.19
N TYR A 70 -2.13 5.20 -3.26
CA TYR A 70 -3.08 4.80 -2.24
C TYR A 70 -2.35 4.33 -0.99
N GLY A 71 -2.82 4.76 0.16
CA GLY A 71 -2.51 4.21 1.47
C GLY A 71 -3.78 4.22 2.32
N ASN A 72 -4.15 3.08 2.90
CA ASN A 72 -5.27 3.06 3.84
C ASN A 72 -4.90 3.74 5.18
N ARG A 73 -5.88 3.92 6.07
CA ARG A 73 -5.66 4.62 7.34
C ARG A 73 -4.47 4.05 8.13
N MET A 74 -4.36 2.73 8.22
CA MET A 74 -3.25 2.06 8.91
C MET A 74 -1.89 2.39 8.26
N ALA A 75 -1.83 2.46 6.93
CA ALA A 75 -0.63 2.90 6.22
C ALA A 75 -0.27 4.36 6.54
N LEU A 76 -1.24 5.26 6.51
CA LEU A 76 -1.02 6.67 6.81
C LEU A 76 -0.52 6.88 8.25
N GLU A 77 -1.11 6.17 9.21
CA GLU A 77 -0.69 6.20 10.62
C GLU A 77 0.71 5.60 10.82
N LEU A 78 0.99 4.43 10.21
CA LEU A 78 2.28 3.76 10.34
C LEU A 78 3.43 4.55 9.73
N TRP A 79 3.19 5.18 8.57
CA TRP A 79 4.18 6.05 7.94
C TRP A 79 4.19 7.48 8.50
N GLU A 80 3.26 7.83 9.38
CA GLU A 80 3.13 9.15 9.99
C GLU A 80 2.99 10.26 8.92
N MET A 81 2.14 10.02 7.93
CA MET A 81 1.91 10.92 6.80
C MET A 81 0.43 11.20 6.60
N THR A 82 0.11 12.44 6.24
CA THR A 82 -1.21 12.76 5.67
C THR A 82 -1.36 12.11 4.30
N TRP A 83 -2.60 11.94 3.82
CA TRP A 83 -2.87 11.46 2.47
C TRP A 83 -2.10 12.25 1.39
N ALA A 84 -2.10 13.59 1.49
CA ALA A 84 -1.45 14.46 0.52
C ALA A 84 0.08 14.32 0.52
N GLN A 85 0.71 14.05 1.66
CA GLN A 85 2.14 13.74 1.74
C GLN A 85 2.41 12.35 1.18
N PHE A 86 1.60 11.36 1.57
CA PHE A 86 1.75 9.98 1.16
C PHE A 86 1.70 9.85 -0.36
N THR A 87 0.68 10.43 -1.01
CA THR A 87 0.53 10.35 -2.48
C THR A 87 1.50 11.20 -3.29
N ARG A 88 2.36 11.97 -2.61
CA ARG A 88 3.48 12.72 -3.19
C ARG A 88 4.83 12.14 -2.80
N THR A 89 4.86 10.94 -2.23
CA THR A 89 6.09 10.25 -1.84
C THR A 89 6.45 9.20 -2.90
N PRO A 90 7.64 9.25 -3.51
CA PRO A 90 8.15 8.17 -4.33
C PRO A 90 8.22 6.89 -3.50
N SER A 91 7.72 5.78 -4.01
CA SER A 91 7.56 4.55 -3.23
C SER A 91 8.90 4.05 -2.66
N ARG A 92 10.02 4.29 -3.37
CA ARG A 92 11.38 3.96 -2.90
C ARG A 92 11.84 4.71 -1.65
N LEU A 93 11.28 5.88 -1.34
CA LEU A 93 11.67 6.67 -0.16
C LEU A 93 11.05 6.15 1.14
N THR A 94 10.12 5.21 1.05
CA THR A 94 9.56 4.52 2.23
C THR A 94 10.44 3.37 2.73
N ALA A 95 11.46 2.99 1.96
CA ALA A 95 12.38 1.90 2.28
C ALA A 95 13.78 2.44 2.60
N GLU A 96 14.43 1.80 3.58
CA GLU A 96 15.82 2.08 3.93
C GLU A 96 16.74 1.98 2.70
N PRO A 97 17.73 2.87 2.54
CA PRO A 97 18.68 2.82 1.43
C PRO A 97 19.34 1.46 1.25
N VAL A 98 19.70 0.79 2.36
CA VAL A 98 20.31 -0.54 2.36
C VAL A 98 19.35 -1.62 1.87
N ASN A 99 18.04 -1.43 2.05
CA ASN A 99 17.01 -2.39 1.65
C ASN A 99 16.41 -2.12 0.27
N ARG A 100 16.90 -1.11 -0.46
CA ARG A 100 16.41 -0.79 -1.82
C ARG A 100 16.66 -1.94 -2.79
N ALA A 101 17.84 -2.57 -2.75
CA ALA A 101 18.15 -3.70 -3.62
C ALA A 101 17.27 -4.93 -3.34
N GLU A 102 16.96 -5.21 -2.07
CA GLU A 102 16.04 -6.29 -1.70
C GLU A 102 14.62 -5.99 -2.16
N ARG A 103 14.17 -4.73 -1.99
CA ARG A 103 12.89 -4.27 -2.52
C ARG A 103 12.83 -4.39 -4.04
N GLU A 104 13.85 -3.97 -4.77
CA GLU A 104 13.88 -4.06 -6.24
C GLU A 104 13.74 -5.51 -6.71
N ARG A 105 14.51 -6.43 -6.12
CA ARG A 105 14.39 -7.87 -6.40
C ARG A 105 13.00 -8.41 -6.07
N MET A 106 12.41 -7.94 -4.97
CA MET A 106 11.06 -8.30 -4.57
C MET A 106 10.02 -7.81 -5.60
N LEU A 107 10.08 -6.55 -6.02
CA LEU A 107 9.17 -5.99 -7.01
C LEU A 107 9.33 -6.66 -8.37
N GLU A 108 10.55 -7.01 -8.78
CA GLU A 108 10.83 -7.74 -10.01
C GLU A 108 10.26 -9.18 -9.97
N ARG A 109 10.43 -9.87 -8.83
CA ARG A 109 9.83 -11.20 -8.60
C ARG A 109 8.30 -11.14 -8.67
N ALA A 110 7.68 -10.17 -8.01
CA ALA A 110 6.24 -9.94 -8.08
C ALA A 110 5.81 -9.57 -9.51
N GLY A 111 6.60 -8.74 -10.19
CA GLY A 111 6.42 -8.36 -11.59
C GLY A 111 6.34 -9.57 -12.51
N THR A 112 7.24 -10.53 -12.34
CA THR A 112 7.33 -11.73 -13.19
C THR A 112 6.30 -12.80 -12.82
N ARG A 113 6.02 -12.99 -11.52
CA ARG A 113 5.13 -14.05 -11.01
C ARG A 113 3.68 -13.63 -10.79
N GLY A 114 3.39 -12.33 -10.90
CA GLY A 114 2.11 -11.73 -10.54
C GLY A 114 2.00 -11.33 -9.06
N TRP A 115 2.54 -12.15 -8.15
CA TRP A 115 2.55 -11.86 -6.71
C TRP A 115 3.62 -12.65 -5.93
N ILE A 116 3.85 -12.25 -4.69
CA ILE A 116 4.67 -12.94 -3.68
C ILE A 116 4.04 -12.76 -2.28
N ASN A 117 4.44 -13.57 -1.31
CA ASN A 117 3.92 -13.54 0.07
C ASN A 117 4.99 -13.74 1.15
N ASP A 118 6.26 -13.71 0.77
CA ASP A 118 7.41 -13.99 1.61
C ASP A 118 8.24 -12.73 1.88
N TYR A 119 7.65 -11.54 1.71
CA TYR A 119 8.39 -10.31 1.87
C TYR A 119 8.56 -9.92 3.34
N ARG A 120 9.80 -9.62 3.69
CA ARG A 120 10.21 -9.03 4.96
C ARG A 120 11.21 -7.91 4.67
N GLY A 121 11.11 -6.80 5.37
CA GLY A 121 12.09 -5.72 5.20
C GLY A 121 11.83 -4.49 6.03
N VAL A 122 12.90 -3.73 6.30
CA VAL A 122 12.81 -2.50 7.10
C VAL A 122 12.28 -1.35 6.24
N ARG A 123 11.38 -0.57 6.84
CA ARG A 123 10.80 0.66 6.33
C ARG A 123 11.06 1.80 7.32
N ILE A 124 10.98 3.03 6.83
CA ILE A 124 11.16 4.25 7.61
C ILE A 124 9.90 5.10 7.50
N SER A 125 9.43 5.62 8.63
CA SER A 125 8.31 6.57 8.68
C SER A 125 8.78 7.99 8.33
N GLY A 126 7.83 8.90 8.10
CA GLY A 126 8.12 10.32 7.86
C GLY A 126 8.82 11.03 9.02
N THR A 127 8.75 10.48 10.24
CA THR A 127 9.46 11.00 11.43
C THR A 127 10.80 10.30 11.69
N GLY A 128 11.20 9.35 10.85
CA GLY A 128 12.46 8.63 10.95
C GLY A 128 12.40 7.35 11.80
N ARG A 129 11.23 6.92 12.24
CA ARG A 129 11.10 5.65 12.97
C ARG A 129 11.22 4.48 12.02
N HIS A 130 12.04 3.51 12.41
CA HIS A 130 12.25 2.31 11.63
C HIS A 130 11.30 1.22 12.09
N PHE A 131 10.74 0.48 11.16
CA PHE A 131 9.93 -0.70 11.46
C PHE A 131 10.20 -1.81 10.47
N LEU A 132 10.26 -3.02 10.99
CA LEU A 132 10.37 -4.23 10.21
C LEU A 132 8.97 -4.67 9.79
N VAL A 133 8.71 -4.75 8.48
CA VAL A 133 7.52 -5.38 7.91
C VAL A 133 7.73 -6.88 7.85
N GLU A 134 6.71 -7.66 8.23
CA GLU A 134 6.73 -9.12 8.23
C GLU A 134 5.55 -9.69 7.42
N ASP A 135 5.76 -10.84 6.78
CA ASP A 135 4.76 -11.60 6.03
C ASP A 135 3.98 -10.76 5.00
N ALA A 136 4.66 -9.82 4.33
CA ALA A 136 4.00 -8.96 3.37
C ALA A 136 3.69 -9.70 2.07
N ILE A 137 2.49 -9.45 1.57
CA ILE A 137 2.09 -9.84 0.22
C ILE A 137 2.27 -8.64 -0.68
N VAL A 138 2.92 -8.86 -1.82
CA VAL A 138 3.04 -7.87 -2.90
C VAL A 138 2.46 -8.47 -4.17
N TRP A 139 1.60 -7.74 -4.85
CA TRP A 139 0.93 -8.20 -6.07
C TRP A 139 0.85 -7.11 -7.13
N ASN A 140 0.79 -7.55 -8.39
CA ASN A 140 0.54 -6.66 -9.52
C ASN A 140 -0.96 -6.31 -9.56
N VAL A 141 -1.24 -5.01 -9.62
CA VAL A 141 -2.59 -4.50 -9.80
C VAL A 141 -2.94 -4.65 -11.27
N VAL A 142 -3.92 -5.50 -11.57
CA VAL A 142 -4.34 -5.83 -12.94
C VAL A 142 -5.83 -5.57 -13.17
N ASP A 143 -6.20 -5.25 -14.41
CA ASP A 143 -7.61 -5.22 -14.83
C ASP A 143 -8.11 -6.61 -15.27
N ALA A 144 -9.39 -6.69 -15.66
CA ALA A 144 -10.03 -7.94 -16.09
C ALA A 144 -9.41 -8.53 -17.37
N GLU A 145 -8.70 -7.72 -18.17
CA GLU A 145 -7.97 -8.18 -19.35
C GLU A 145 -6.51 -8.55 -19.04
N GLY A 146 -6.11 -8.48 -17.76
CA GLY A 146 -4.77 -8.82 -17.29
C GLY A 146 -3.72 -7.72 -17.54
N ARG A 147 -4.13 -6.49 -17.90
CA ARG A 147 -3.17 -5.37 -18.06
C ARG A 147 -2.73 -4.88 -16.69
N THR A 148 -1.43 -4.63 -16.54
CA THR A 148 -0.86 -4.13 -15.28
C THR A 148 -1.01 -2.62 -15.18
N HIS A 149 -1.55 -2.17 -14.05
CA HIS A 149 -1.76 -0.76 -13.69
C HIS A 149 -0.87 -0.29 -12.55
N GLY A 150 -0.14 -1.20 -11.89
CA GLY A 150 0.78 -0.87 -10.81
C GLY A 150 1.09 -2.07 -9.93
N GLN A 151 1.56 -1.80 -8.71
CA GLN A 151 1.79 -2.82 -7.68
C GLN A 151 1.23 -2.35 -6.35
N ALA A 152 0.82 -3.32 -5.54
CA ALA A 152 0.28 -3.09 -4.21
C ALA A 152 0.90 -4.05 -3.20
N ALA A 153 0.87 -3.63 -1.94
CA ALA A 153 1.39 -4.38 -0.82
C ALA A 153 0.39 -4.38 0.35
N THR A 154 0.31 -5.52 1.05
CA THR A 154 -0.50 -5.68 2.25
C THR A 154 0.27 -6.47 3.31
N PHE A 155 0.11 -6.05 4.57
CA PHE A 155 0.65 -6.75 5.73
C PHE A 155 -0.09 -6.35 7.01
N SER A 156 -0.10 -7.24 7.99
CA SER A 156 -0.72 -7.01 9.30
C SER A 156 0.27 -7.08 10.46
N ARG A 157 1.54 -7.39 10.17
CA ARG A 157 2.59 -7.60 11.17
C ARG A 157 3.75 -6.67 10.90
N TRP A 158 4.10 -5.89 11.92
CA TRP A 158 5.32 -5.10 11.92
C TRP A 158 5.83 -4.93 13.34
N THR A 159 7.13 -4.67 13.46
CA THR A 159 7.77 -4.37 14.75
C THR A 159 8.59 -3.09 14.61
N PHE A 160 8.34 -2.11 15.47
CA PHE A 160 9.20 -0.93 15.55
C PHE A 160 10.57 -1.35 16.05
N LEU A 161 11.61 -0.92 15.33
CA LEU A 161 12.98 -1.20 15.69
C LEU A 161 13.48 -0.11 16.66
N PRO A 162 14.35 -0.46 17.62
CA PRO A 162 15.02 0.52 18.45
C PRO A 162 15.78 1.52 17.56
N LEU A 163 15.85 2.78 18.00
CA LEU A 163 16.80 3.72 17.44
C LEU A 163 18.20 3.15 17.70
N HIS A 164 18.99 2.95 16.65
CA HIS A 164 20.41 2.66 16.80
C HIS A 164 21.12 3.98 17.09
N ASP A 165 21.74 4.08 18.27
CA ASP A 165 22.65 5.17 18.67
C ASP A 165 23.92 5.20 17.81
#